data_AF-A0A2P6G467-F1
#
_entry.id   AF-A0A2P6G467-F1
#
_cell.length_a   1.000
_cell.length_b   1.000
_cell.length_c   1.000
_cell.angle_alpha   90.00
_cell.angle_beta   90.00
_cell.angle_gamma   90.00
#
_symmetry.space_group_name_H-M   'P 1'
#
loop_
_entity.id
_entity.type
_entity.pdbx_description
1 polymer ?
#
loop_
_entity_poly.entity_id
_entity_poly.type
_entity_poly.pdbx_seq_one_letter_code
_entity_poly.pdbx_strand_id
1 'polypeptide(L)'
;MKVFFKQISVLFLLSTLMIAEIAIAEEVKETRKPKEYPLKPKYTYSGGKDAHCELWSLERVFGKAATCRRRAKKPSLGPILCRFKRSYINEDDDTLTMCVYEKAGYNMEEFTISSETYVCEKEFKCKR
;
A
#
# COMPACT_ATOMS: atom_id res chain seq x y z
N MET A 1 19.16 74.00 -14.64
CA MET A 1 18.04 73.08 -14.95
C MET A 1 18.45 71.77 -15.68
N LYS A 2 19.73 71.36 -15.72
CA LYS A 2 20.14 70.07 -16.36
C LYS A 2 20.26 68.89 -15.39
N VAL A 3 20.39 69.15 -14.09
CA VAL A 3 20.62 68.10 -13.06
C VAL A 3 19.31 67.38 -12.68
N PHE A 4 18.20 68.12 -12.60
CA PHE A 4 16.87 67.55 -12.27
C PHE A 4 16.34 66.57 -13.32
N PHE A 5 16.57 66.84 -14.61
CA PHE A 5 16.13 65.95 -15.69
C PHE A 5 16.85 64.60 -15.69
N LYS A 6 18.15 64.61 -15.34
CA LYS A 6 18.94 63.38 -15.22
C LYS A 6 18.46 62.50 -14.07
N GLN A 7 18.07 63.11 -12.96
CA GLN A 7 17.63 62.40 -11.75
C GLN A 7 16.25 61.76 -11.94
N ILE A 8 15.33 62.43 -12.64
CA ILE A 8 14.00 61.88 -12.98
C ILE A 8 14.13 60.71 -13.96
N SER A 9 15.02 60.81 -14.95
CA SER A 9 15.24 59.74 -15.94
C SER A 9 15.82 58.46 -15.32
N VAL A 10 16.67 58.58 -14.29
CA VAL A 10 17.24 57.43 -13.58
C VAL A 10 16.18 56.73 -12.71
N LEU A 11 15.27 57.49 -12.10
CA LEU A 11 14.15 56.94 -11.31
C LEU A 11 13.15 56.17 -12.18
N PHE A 12 12.87 56.64 -13.40
CA PHE A 12 12.02 55.93 -14.36
C PHE A 12 12.66 54.64 -14.90
N LEU A 13 13.98 54.63 -15.12
CA LEU A 13 14.69 53.41 -15.54
C LEU A 13 14.76 52.38 -14.42
N LEU A 14 14.95 52.80 -13.18
CA LEU A 14 14.91 51.91 -12.01
C LEU A 14 13.51 51.33 -11.79
N SER A 15 12.44 52.12 -11.93
CA SER A 15 11.08 51.61 -11.73
C SER A 15 10.70 50.58 -12.80
N THR A 16 11.08 50.78 -14.05
CA THR A 16 10.79 49.85 -15.15
C THR A 16 11.58 48.54 -15.03
N LEU A 17 12.84 48.58 -14.56
CA LEU A 17 13.62 47.39 -14.23
C LEU A 17 12.98 46.55 -13.12
N MET A 18 12.51 47.19 -12.05
CA MET A 18 11.84 46.49 -10.95
C MET A 18 10.52 45.84 -11.40
N ILE A 19 9.75 46.51 -12.27
CA ILE A 19 8.50 45.95 -12.81
C ILE A 19 8.78 44.74 -13.72
N ALA A 20 9.86 44.77 -14.50
CA ALA A 20 10.24 43.66 -15.37
C ALA A 20 10.62 42.39 -14.56
N GLU A 21 11.35 42.55 -13.44
CA GLU A 21 11.71 41.41 -12.57
C GLU A 21 10.49 40.76 -11.90
N ILE A 22 9.50 41.56 -11.50
CA ILE A 22 8.26 41.06 -10.87
C ILE A 22 7.44 40.26 -11.89
N ALA A 23 7.33 40.71 -13.14
CA ALA A 23 6.60 40.00 -14.18
C ALA A 23 7.22 38.62 -14.50
N ILE A 24 8.56 38.52 -14.54
CA ILE A 24 9.26 37.25 -14.77
C ILE A 24 9.05 36.28 -13.60
N ALA A 25 8.94 36.79 -12.36
CA ALA A 25 8.71 35.95 -11.19
C ALA A 25 7.30 35.32 -11.16
N GLU A 26 6.30 35.98 -11.74
CA GLU A 26 4.93 35.44 -11.83
C GLU A 26 4.82 34.33 -12.89
N GLU A 27 5.44 34.47 -14.05
CA GLU A 27 5.43 33.42 -15.10
C GLU A 27 6.10 32.11 -14.62
N VAL A 28 7.16 32.21 -13.82
CA VAL A 28 7.85 31.03 -13.25
C VAL A 28 7.01 30.31 -12.19
N LYS A 29 6.04 30.98 -11.55
CA LYS A 29 5.15 30.35 -10.57
C LYS A 29 4.02 29.56 -11.22
N GLU A 30 3.48 30.01 -12.35
CA GLU A 30 2.39 29.29 -13.05
C GLU A 30 2.84 27.90 -13.53
N THR A 31 4.12 27.75 -13.90
CA THR A 31 4.68 26.47 -14.38
C THR A 31 5.04 25.47 -13.28
N ARG A 32 5.04 25.86 -12.00
CA ARG A 32 5.35 24.99 -10.85
C ARG A 32 4.14 24.56 -10.03
N LYS A 33 2.93 24.54 -10.60
CA LYS A 33 1.85 23.77 -9.96
C LYS A 33 2.20 22.28 -10.07
N PRO A 34 2.39 21.56 -8.95
CA PRO A 34 2.57 20.12 -9.01
C PRO A 34 1.35 19.52 -9.71
N LYS A 35 1.58 18.68 -10.73
CA LYS A 35 0.50 17.92 -11.37
C LYS A 35 -0.21 17.15 -10.27
N GLU A 36 -1.44 17.53 -9.99
CA GLU A 36 -2.31 16.81 -9.09
C GLU A 36 -2.63 15.47 -9.76
N TYR A 37 -1.89 14.43 -9.36
CA TYR A 37 -2.20 13.08 -9.79
C TYR A 37 -3.57 12.73 -9.22
N PRO A 38 -4.48 12.18 -10.05
CA PRO A 38 -5.80 11.80 -9.56
C PRO A 38 -5.63 10.92 -8.33
N LEU A 39 -6.30 11.35 -7.25
CA LEU A 39 -6.36 10.72 -5.93
C LEU A 39 -6.27 9.20 -6.06
N LYS A 40 -5.39 8.58 -5.24
CA LYS A 40 -5.30 7.12 -5.07
C LYS A 40 -6.72 6.56 -5.15
N PRO A 41 -7.05 5.68 -6.11
CA PRO A 41 -8.39 5.18 -6.25
C PRO A 41 -8.80 4.59 -4.90
N LYS A 42 -9.88 5.15 -4.33
CA LYS A 42 -10.47 4.63 -3.11
C LYS A 42 -11.03 3.26 -3.50
N TYR A 43 -10.27 2.20 -3.23
CA TYR A 43 -10.68 0.84 -3.57
C TYR A 43 -11.95 0.53 -2.76
N THR A 44 -13.11 0.70 -3.37
CA THR A 44 -14.35 0.18 -2.81
C THR A 44 -14.29 -1.34 -2.97
N TYR A 45 -14.10 -2.03 -1.85
CA TYR A 45 -14.25 -3.48 -1.78
C TYR A 45 -15.68 -3.82 -2.20
N SER A 46 -15.87 -4.22 -3.46
CA SER A 46 -17.10 -4.89 -3.87
C SER A 46 -16.97 -6.32 -3.37
N GLY A 47 -17.73 -6.68 -2.33
CA GLY A 47 -17.80 -8.03 -1.74
C GLY A 47 -18.38 -9.10 -2.68
N GLY A 48 -18.16 -8.99 -3.98
CA GLY A 48 -18.42 -10.06 -4.94
C GLY A 48 -17.49 -11.24 -4.67
N LYS A 49 -17.90 -12.44 -5.12
CA LYS A 49 -17.15 -13.69 -4.93
C LYS A 49 -15.71 -13.64 -5.47
N ASP A 50 -15.36 -12.66 -6.28
CA ASP A 50 -14.07 -12.54 -6.95
C ASP A 50 -13.03 -11.77 -6.11
N ALA A 51 -11.76 -12.09 -6.32
CA ALA A 51 -10.67 -11.35 -5.68
C ALA A 51 -10.62 -9.90 -6.20
N HIS A 52 -10.14 -9.00 -5.35
CA HIS A 52 -9.93 -7.60 -5.72
C HIS A 52 -8.96 -7.49 -6.92
N CYS A 53 -9.17 -6.48 -7.75
CA CYS A 53 -8.25 -6.22 -8.85
C CYS A 53 -7.01 -5.51 -8.33
N GLU A 54 -5.85 -6.08 -8.61
CA GLU A 54 -4.54 -5.55 -8.21
C GLU A 54 -3.96 -4.65 -9.30
N LEU A 55 -4.26 -4.98 -10.57
CA LEU A 55 -3.82 -4.20 -11.73
C LEU A 55 -5.00 -3.86 -12.63
N TRP A 56 -5.34 -2.58 -12.66
CA TRP A 56 -6.35 -2.03 -13.56
C TRP A 56 -5.73 -1.59 -14.89
N SER A 57 -6.45 -1.77 -15.99
CA SER A 57 -6.09 -1.11 -17.25
C SER A 57 -6.36 0.38 -17.15
N LEU A 58 -5.37 1.20 -17.48
CA LEU A 58 -5.53 2.66 -17.59
C LEU A 58 -6.04 3.07 -18.98
N GLU A 59 -5.98 2.18 -19.96
CA GLU A 59 -6.50 2.42 -21.31
C GLU A 59 -8.03 2.35 -21.32
N ARG A 60 -8.65 3.52 -21.55
CA ARG A 60 -10.08 3.59 -21.90
C ARG A 60 -10.23 3.33 -23.39
N VAL A 61 -10.53 2.10 -23.75
CA VAL A 61 -10.85 1.74 -25.15
C VAL A 61 -12.32 2.12 -25.39
N PHE A 62 -12.57 3.08 -26.29
CA PHE A 62 -13.91 3.58 -26.69
C PHE A 62 -14.80 4.06 -25.53
N GLY A 63 -14.25 4.81 -24.57
CA GLY A 63 -15.05 5.38 -23.47
C GLY A 63 -15.58 4.36 -22.45
N LYS A 64 -15.15 3.10 -22.54
CA LYS A 64 -15.52 2.06 -21.57
C LYS A 64 -14.72 2.21 -20.27
N ALA A 65 -15.32 1.76 -19.17
CA ALA A 65 -14.69 1.75 -17.85
C ALA A 65 -13.41 0.88 -17.86
N ALA A 66 -12.49 1.21 -16.95
CA ALA A 66 -11.25 0.46 -16.77
C ALA A 66 -11.54 -1.03 -16.54
N THR A 67 -10.90 -1.91 -17.33
CA THR A 67 -11.00 -3.36 -17.17
C THR A 67 -9.90 -3.88 -16.25
N CYS A 68 -10.22 -4.87 -15.40
CA CYS A 68 -9.22 -5.52 -14.56
C CYS A 68 -8.27 -6.38 -15.41
N ARG A 69 -6.95 -6.14 -15.32
CA ARG A 69 -5.92 -6.96 -15.99
C ARG A 69 -5.43 -8.10 -15.10
N ARG A 70 -5.23 -7.83 -13.81
CA ARG A 70 -4.79 -8.83 -12.83
C ARG A 70 -5.61 -8.75 -11.56
N ARG A 71 -6.20 -9.88 -11.17
CA ARG A 71 -6.84 -10.05 -9.86
C ARG A 71 -5.83 -10.60 -8.86
N ALA A 72 -5.94 -10.17 -7.62
CA ALA A 72 -5.15 -10.71 -6.52
C ALA A 72 -5.48 -12.20 -6.30
N LYS A 73 -4.54 -12.94 -5.71
CA LYS A 73 -4.82 -14.30 -5.26
C LYS A 73 -5.73 -14.23 -4.02
N LYS A 74 -6.84 -14.99 -4.03
CA LYS A 74 -7.68 -15.08 -2.83
C LYS A 74 -6.87 -15.71 -1.69
N PRO A 75 -6.91 -15.16 -0.46
CA PRO A 75 -6.31 -15.81 0.71
C PRO A 75 -6.81 -17.24 0.90
N SER A 76 -8.08 -17.50 0.53
CA SER A 76 -8.68 -18.83 0.53
C SER A 76 -8.07 -19.82 -0.48
N LEU A 77 -7.23 -19.39 -1.42
CA LEU A 77 -6.51 -20.30 -2.34
C LEU A 77 -5.14 -20.74 -1.80
N GLY A 78 -4.69 -20.18 -0.67
CA GLY A 78 -3.47 -20.63 0.02
C GLY A 78 -3.74 -21.87 0.90
N PRO A 79 -2.68 -22.66 1.20
CA PRO A 79 -2.77 -23.67 2.25
C PRO A 79 -3.03 -23.00 3.60
N ILE A 80 -3.80 -23.66 4.47
CA ILE A 80 -3.95 -23.19 5.84
C ILE A 80 -2.75 -23.69 6.65
N LEU A 81 -2.11 -22.76 7.35
CA LEU A 81 -0.97 -23.07 8.20
C LEU A 81 -1.43 -23.25 9.64
N CYS A 82 -0.81 -24.21 10.28
CA CYS A 82 -1.06 -24.58 11.65
C CYS A 82 0.22 -24.39 12.44
N ARG A 83 0.15 -23.55 13.47
CA ARG A 83 1.30 -23.01 14.18
C ARG A 83 1.38 -23.62 15.56
N PHE A 84 2.60 -23.99 15.96
CA PHE A 84 2.85 -24.52 17.29
C PHE A 84 2.47 -23.50 18.35
N LYS A 85 1.74 -23.96 19.38
CA LYS A 85 1.31 -23.14 20.50
C LYS A 85 2.01 -23.55 21.79
N ARG A 86 1.98 -24.83 22.12
CA ARG A 86 2.58 -25.39 23.34
C ARG A 86 2.76 -26.91 23.22
N SER A 87 3.58 -27.48 24.09
CA SER A 87 3.73 -28.92 24.23
C SER A 87 3.63 -29.33 25.70
N TYR A 88 3.23 -30.57 25.93
CA TYR A 88 3.22 -31.21 27.26
C TYR A 88 3.52 -32.71 27.13
N ILE A 89 3.99 -33.34 28.20
CA ILE A 89 4.22 -34.78 28.25
C ILE A 89 2.86 -35.45 28.48
N ASN A 90 2.54 -36.52 27.75
CA ASN A 90 1.29 -37.24 27.93
C ASN A 90 1.27 -37.89 29.33
N GLU A 91 0.16 -37.73 30.04
CA GLU A 91 -0.01 -38.27 31.40
C GLU A 91 -0.16 -39.81 31.40
N ASP A 92 -0.70 -40.37 30.32
CA ASP A 92 -0.88 -41.81 30.15
C ASP A 92 0.38 -42.53 29.65
N ASP A 93 1.28 -41.81 28.97
CA ASP A 93 2.50 -42.34 28.35
C ASP A 93 3.60 -41.27 28.34
N ASP A 94 4.57 -41.39 29.25
CA ASP A 94 5.67 -40.43 29.40
C ASP A 94 6.68 -40.45 28.24
N THR A 95 6.56 -41.41 27.34
CA THR A 95 7.34 -41.47 26.09
C THR A 95 6.76 -40.58 25.00
N LEU A 96 5.51 -40.12 25.15
CA LEU A 96 4.82 -39.31 24.17
C LEU A 96 4.78 -37.83 24.58
N THR A 97 5.17 -36.96 23.64
CA THR A 97 4.97 -35.52 23.76
C THR A 97 3.75 -35.10 22.95
N MET A 98 2.81 -34.44 23.61
CA MET A 98 1.64 -33.85 22.98
C MET A 98 1.96 -32.45 22.50
N CYS A 99 1.87 -32.25 21.18
CA CYS A 99 2.09 -30.98 20.52
C CYS A 99 0.75 -30.32 20.19
N VAL A 100 0.48 -29.16 20.80
CA VAL A 100 -0.74 -28.38 20.58
C VAL A 100 -0.46 -27.29 19.56
N TYR A 101 -1.34 -27.20 18.58
CA TYR A 101 -1.24 -26.27 17.47
C TYR A 101 -2.53 -25.48 17.29
N GLU A 102 -2.39 -24.27 16.76
CA GLU A 102 -3.49 -23.38 16.44
C GLU A 102 -3.52 -23.08 14.93
N LYS A 103 -4.70 -23.17 14.34
CA LYS A 103 -4.91 -22.89 12.92
C LYS A 103 -4.91 -21.39 12.68
N ALA A 104 -4.16 -20.93 11.68
CA ALA A 104 -4.08 -19.50 11.37
C ALA A 104 -5.46 -18.92 10.98
N GLY A 105 -5.95 -17.95 11.75
CA GLY A 105 -7.25 -17.31 11.54
C GLY A 105 -7.78 -16.67 12.84
N TYR A 106 -9.00 -16.11 12.80
CA TYR A 106 -9.69 -15.60 13.99
C TYR A 106 -10.63 -16.69 14.53
N ASN A 107 -10.64 -16.93 15.84
CA ASN A 107 -11.44 -17.94 16.54
C ASN A 107 -11.36 -19.35 15.92
N MET A 108 -10.13 -19.83 15.71
CA MET A 108 -9.90 -21.17 15.18
C MET A 108 -9.66 -22.19 16.29
N GLU A 109 -10.04 -23.44 16.02
CA GLU A 109 -9.87 -24.56 16.95
C GLU A 109 -8.39 -24.94 17.14
N GLU A 110 -8.07 -25.42 18.34
CA GLU A 110 -6.80 -26.08 18.67
C GLU A 110 -6.89 -27.57 18.33
N PHE A 111 -5.78 -28.15 17.89
CA PHE A 111 -5.66 -29.59 17.68
C PHE A 111 -4.32 -30.08 18.25
N THR A 112 -4.34 -31.32 18.72
CA THR A 112 -3.21 -31.96 19.41
C THR A 112 -2.72 -33.15 18.59
N ILE A 113 -1.41 -33.27 18.45
CA ILE A 113 -0.74 -34.39 17.77
C ILE A 113 0.28 -34.98 18.74
N SER A 114 0.34 -36.30 18.84
CA SER A 114 1.37 -37.01 19.61
C SER A 114 2.67 -37.14 18.80
N SER A 115 3.81 -36.89 19.45
CA SER A 115 5.15 -37.06 18.89
C SER A 115 5.99 -37.94 19.81
N GLU A 116 6.62 -38.97 19.23
CA GLU A 116 7.56 -39.88 19.93
C GLU A 116 8.96 -39.26 20.07
N THR A 117 9.25 -38.17 19.37
CA THR A 117 10.61 -37.62 19.26
C THR A 117 10.89 -36.48 20.24
N TYR A 118 9.94 -36.14 21.13
CA TYR A 118 9.94 -34.97 22.01
C TYR A 118 10.04 -33.60 21.30
N VAL A 119 10.16 -33.59 19.97
CA VAL A 119 10.28 -32.38 19.15
C VAL A 119 8.97 -32.15 18.41
N CYS A 120 8.38 -30.97 18.62
CA CYS A 120 7.23 -30.49 17.87
C CYS A 120 7.70 -29.62 16.70
N GLU A 121 7.17 -29.87 15.51
CA GLU A 121 7.38 -28.97 14.36
C GLU A 121 6.82 -27.59 14.69
N LYS A 122 7.47 -26.51 14.25
CA LYS A 122 6.99 -25.14 14.51
C LYS A 122 5.73 -24.79 13.73
N GLU A 123 5.62 -25.31 12.50
CA GLU A 123 4.48 -25.08 11.64
C GLU A 123 4.33 -26.19 10.61
N PHE A 124 3.10 -26.47 10.21
CA PHE A 124 2.81 -27.39 9.11
C PHE A 124 1.52 -26.99 8.36
N LYS A 125 1.30 -27.63 7.20
CA LYS A 125 0.09 -27.44 6.39
C LYS A 125 -1.04 -28.31 6.94
N CYS A 126 -2.05 -27.69 7.52
CA CYS A 126 -3.20 -28.42 8.03
C CYS A 126 -4.36 -28.47 7.04
N LYS A 127 -5.26 -29.42 7.27
CA LYS A 127 -6.48 -29.59 6.48
C LYS A 127 -7.36 -28.35 6.62
N ARG A 128 -7.99 -27.95 5.51
CA ARG A 128 -8.96 -26.86 5.51
C ARG A 128 -10.21 -27.25 6.29
#